data_AF-A0A8D0P480-F1
#
_entry.id   AF-A0A8D0P480-F1
#
_cell.length_a   1.000
_cell.length_b   1.000
_cell.length_c   1.000
_cell.angle_alpha   90.00
_cell.angle_beta   90.00
_cell.angle_gamma   90.00
#
_symmetry.space_group_name_H-M   'P 1'
#
loop_
_entity.id
_entity.type
_entity.pdbx_description
1 polymer ?
#
loop_
_entity_poly.entity_id
_entity_poly.type
_entity_poly.pdbx_seq_one_letter_code
_entity_poly.pdbx_strand_id
1 'polypeptide(L)'
;ALVLGSSLKQHRTSRRLVVLITPQVSDSMRKTLETVFDEVIVVDVLDSGDSAHLTLMKRPELGVTLTKLHCWSLTQYSKCIFMDADTLVLANIDDLFEREELSAAPDPGWPDCFNSGVFVYQPSVETYNQLLHLASEQGSFDGGDQGLLNTFFSSWATTDIRKHLPFIYNLSSVSIYSYLPAFKAFGANAKVVHFLGQIKPWNYTYDPKTKSVKSESHDPSMSHPEFLSLWWDIFTTNILPLLQQFGLVKDTPSYVHVENVSGAVSQLSLGEVPATTQPFVSSEERKERWEQGQADYMGADSFDNIKRKLDTYLQ
;
A
#
# COMPACT_ATOMS: atom_id res chain seq x y z
N ALA A 1 6.41 6.53 -1.88
CA ALA A 1 7.86 6.50 -1.58
C ALA A 1 8.51 7.90 -1.54
N LEU A 2 8.64 8.62 -2.67
CA LEU A 2 9.31 9.94 -2.69
C LEU A 2 8.69 10.95 -1.71
N VAL A 3 7.35 11.08 -1.68
CA VAL A 3 6.64 11.94 -0.71
C VAL A 3 6.91 11.52 0.73
N LEU A 4 6.85 10.22 1.03
CA LEU A 4 7.17 9.67 2.35
C LEU A 4 8.59 10.07 2.78
N GLY A 5 9.60 9.80 1.94
CA GLY A 5 11.00 10.18 2.25
C GLY A 5 11.18 11.69 2.42
N SER A 6 10.50 12.50 1.60
CA SER A 6 10.48 13.96 1.74
C SER A 6 9.87 14.40 3.08
N SER A 7 8.75 13.80 3.48
CA SER A 7 8.09 14.10 4.76
C SER A 7 8.96 13.72 5.98
N LEU A 8 9.66 12.58 5.92
CA LEU A 8 10.62 12.18 6.95
C LEU A 8 11.76 13.19 7.10
N LYS A 9 12.34 13.66 5.98
CA LYS A 9 13.37 14.71 5.98
C LYS A 9 12.84 16.05 6.49
N GLN A 10 11.63 16.45 6.08
CA GLN A 10 10.97 17.67 6.56
C GLN A 10 10.80 17.66 8.09
N HIS A 11 10.48 16.50 8.66
CA HIS A 11 10.37 16.29 10.10
C HIS A 11 11.70 15.90 10.77
N ARG A 12 12.83 16.14 10.08
CA ARG A 12 14.19 16.08 10.62
C ARG A 12 14.51 14.74 11.29
N THR A 13 14.13 13.63 10.65
CA THR A 13 14.64 12.32 11.08
C THR A 13 16.16 12.33 11.11
N SER A 14 16.72 11.75 12.16
CA SER A 14 18.16 11.55 12.35
C SER A 14 18.65 10.20 11.82
N ARG A 15 17.76 9.45 11.15
CA ARG A 15 17.97 8.06 10.73
C ARG A 15 18.09 7.98 9.22
N ARG A 16 18.70 6.88 8.77
CA ARG A 16 18.88 6.63 7.34
C ARG A 16 17.57 6.21 6.70
N LEU A 17 17.38 6.64 5.46
CA LEU A 17 16.22 6.30 4.63
C LEU A 17 16.64 5.27 3.60
N VAL A 18 15.96 4.13 3.59
CA VAL A 18 16.19 3.03 2.66
C VAL A 18 14.90 2.76 1.89
N VAL A 19 15.01 2.49 0.60
CA VAL A 19 13.88 2.03 -0.22
C VAL A 19 14.24 0.74 -0.93
N LEU A 20 13.36 -0.25 -0.82
CA LEU A 20 13.40 -1.47 -1.62
C LEU A 20 12.63 -1.22 -2.92
N ILE A 21 13.23 -1.55 -4.05
CA ILE A 21 12.60 -1.44 -5.37
C ILE A 21 12.77 -2.74 -6.14
N THR A 22 11.85 -3.01 -7.05
CA THR A 22 11.94 -4.11 -7.99
C THR A 22 12.60 -3.66 -9.31
N PRO A 23 13.03 -4.59 -10.18
CA PRO A 23 13.54 -4.24 -11.51
C PRO A 23 12.56 -3.47 -12.41
N GLN A 24 11.26 -3.48 -12.10
CA GLN A 24 10.25 -2.75 -12.89
C GLN A 24 10.29 -1.23 -12.67
N VAL A 25 10.97 -0.75 -11.63
CA VAL A 25 11.16 0.69 -11.42
C VAL A 25 12.17 1.22 -12.44
N SER A 26 11.75 2.18 -13.27
CA SER A 26 12.58 2.75 -14.33
C SER A 26 13.85 3.41 -13.80
N ASP A 27 14.92 3.41 -14.60
CA ASP A 27 16.21 4.00 -14.21
C ASP A 27 16.11 5.48 -13.83
N SER A 28 15.27 6.26 -14.53
CA SER A 28 15.04 7.66 -14.18
C SER A 28 14.35 7.80 -12.81
N MET A 29 13.40 6.92 -12.49
CA MET A 29 12.74 6.92 -11.19
C MET A 29 13.70 6.47 -10.08
N ARG A 30 14.53 5.45 -10.34
CA ARG A 30 15.62 5.02 -9.46
C ARG A 30 16.58 6.16 -9.14
N LYS A 31 17.08 6.87 -10.15
CA LYS A 31 17.93 8.07 -9.95
C LYS A 31 17.23 9.15 -9.14
N THR A 32 15.92 9.32 -9.31
CA THR A 32 15.14 10.25 -8.49
C THR A 32 15.10 9.78 -7.03
N LEU A 33 14.85 8.48 -6.78
CA LEU A 33 14.87 7.89 -5.44
C LEU A 33 16.23 8.06 -4.75
N GLU A 34 17.34 7.91 -5.48
CA GLU A 34 18.71 8.14 -4.97
C GLU A 34 18.96 9.57 -4.47
N THR A 35 18.14 10.55 -4.87
CA THR A 35 18.22 11.92 -4.30
C THR A 35 17.50 12.07 -2.97
N VAL A 36 16.54 11.19 -2.67
CA VAL A 36 15.69 11.25 -1.48
C VAL A 36 16.12 10.22 -0.44
N PHE A 37 16.51 9.02 -0.85
CA PHE A 37 16.89 7.93 0.04
C PHE A 37 18.41 7.81 0.12
N ASP A 38 18.92 7.41 1.29
CA ASP A 38 20.35 7.18 1.48
C ASP A 38 20.80 5.86 0.86
N GLU A 39 19.90 4.89 0.72
CA GLU A 39 20.12 3.62 0.02
C GLU A 39 18.89 3.24 -0.82
N VAL A 40 19.13 2.84 -2.06
CA VAL A 40 18.13 2.27 -2.98
C VAL A 40 18.55 0.84 -3.30
N ILE A 41 17.81 -0.14 -2.78
CA ILE A 41 18.16 -1.56 -2.85
C ILE A 41 17.22 -2.25 -3.84
N VAL A 42 17.80 -2.93 -4.83
CA VAL A 42 17.01 -3.75 -5.75
C VAL A 42 16.77 -5.11 -5.12
N VAL A 43 15.51 -5.51 -5.13
CA VAL A 43 15.04 -6.81 -4.72
C VAL A 43 14.37 -7.46 -5.92
N ASP A 44 14.89 -8.61 -6.34
CA ASP A 44 14.35 -9.36 -7.48
C ASP A 44 13.83 -10.73 -7.01
N VAL A 45 12.55 -10.76 -6.63
CA VAL A 45 11.86 -11.99 -6.21
C VAL A 45 11.73 -12.99 -7.38
N LEU A 46 11.94 -12.56 -8.62
CA LEU A 46 11.90 -13.41 -9.81
C LEU A 46 13.28 -14.00 -10.17
N ASP A 47 14.35 -13.63 -9.45
CA ASP A 47 15.66 -14.26 -9.61
C ASP A 47 15.63 -15.71 -9.10
N SER A 48 15.93 -16.67 -9.98
CA SER A 48 15.99 -18.10 -9.67
C SER A 48 16.93 -18.49 -8.51
N GLY A 49 17.89 -17.62 -8.16
CA GLY A 49 18.78 -17.79 -7.03
C GLY A 49 18.20 -17.34 -5.67
N ASP A 50 17.04 -16.70 -5.66
CA ASP A 50 16.40 -16.17 -4.46
C ASP A 50 15.55 -17.24 -3.76
N SER A 51 15.74 -17.41 -2.44
CA SER A 51 14.86 -18.27 -1.63
C SER A 51 13.38 -17.86 -1.70
N ALA A 52 13.10 -16.57 -1.93
CA ALA A 52 11.77 -16.05 -2.17
C ALA A 52 11.19 -16.50 -3.52
N HIS A 53 12.02 -16.75 -4.54
CA HIS A 53 11.57 -17.25 -5.84
C HIS A 53 10.91 -18.63 -5.75
N LEU A 54 11.51 -19.55 -4.99
CA LEU A 54 10.92 -20.89 -4.78
C LEU A 54 9.57 -20.81 -4.06
N THR A 55 9.44 -19.88 -3.13
CA THR A 55 8.19 -19.62 -2.43
C THR A 55 7.16 -19.02 -3.39
N LEU A 56 7.59 -18.06 -4.22
CA LEU A 56 6.76 -17.43 -5.25
C LEU A 56 6.26 -18.44 -6.30
N MET A 57 7.09 -19.40 -6.72
CA MET A 57 6.67 -20.46 -7.64
C MET A 57 5.55 -21.34 -7.08
N LYS A 58 5.51 -21.55 -5.77
CA LYS A 58 4.43 -22.29 -5.11
C LYS A 58 3.19 -21.41 -4.87
N ARG A 59 3.38 -20.10 -4.70
CA ARG A 59 2.37 -19.13 -4.27
C ARG A 59 2.51 -17.81 -5.05
N PRO A 60 2.15 -17.78 -6.34
CA PRO A 60 2.34 -16.61 -7.21
C PRO A 60 1.61 -15.36 -6.71
N GLU A 61 0.52 -15.53 -5.97
CA GLU A 61 -0.26 -14.46 -5.36
C GLU A 61 0.53 -13.64 -4.33
N LEU A 62 1.62 -14.19 -3.77
CA LEU A 62 2.41 -13.55 -2.71
C LEU A 62 3.56 -12.65 -3.24
N GLY A 63 3.65 -12.37 -4.54
CA GLY A 63 4.81 -11.65 -5.11
C GLY A 63 5.16 -10.32 -4.43
N VAL A 64 4.17 -9.48 -4.16
CA VAL A 64 4.38 -8.19 -3.46
C VAL A 64 4.74 -8.42 -1.99
N THR A 65 4.06 -9.36 -1.33
CA THR A 65 4.34 -9.79 0.05
C THR A 65 5.79 -10.22 0.21
N LEU A 66 6.29 -11.09 -0.66
CA LEU A 66 7.64 -11.62 -0.62
C LEU A 66 8.68 -10.51 -0.83
N THR A 67 8.41 -9.54 -1.71
CA THR A 67 9.27 -8.36 -1.90
C THR A 67 9.43 -7.58 -0.60
N LYS A 68 8.34 -7.39 0.16
CA LYS A 68 8.34 -6.66 1.44
C LYS A 68 9.16 -7.38 2.51
N LEU A 69 9.15 -8.73 2.55
CA LEU A 69 9.91 -9.50 3.53
C LEU A 69 11.42 -9.29 3.44
N HIS A 70 11.95 -8.88 2.28
CA HIS A 70 13.38 -8.52 2.16
C HIS A 70 13.79 -7.36 3.07
N CYS A 71 12.86 -6.63 3.67
CA CYS A 71 13.22 -5.66 4.70
C CYS A 71 13.96 -6.30 5.88
N TRP A 72 13.70 -7.58 6.21
CA TRP A 72 14.43 -8.34 7.22
C TRP A 72 15.85 -8.75 6.79
N SER A 73 16.20 -8.73 5.50
CA SER A 73 17.56 -9.08 5.04
C SER A 73 18.56 -7.92 5.21
N LEU A 74 18.09 -6.72 5.58
CA LEU A 74 18.87 -5.49 5.73
C LEU A 74 19.73 -5.47 7.01
N THR A 75 20.55 -6.49 7.19
CA THR A 75 21.37 -6.74 8.40
C THR A 75 22.49 -5.73 8.66
N GLN A 76 22.72 -4.78 7.74
CA GLN A 76 23.55 -3.61 8.01
C GLN A 76 22.90 -2.64 9.03
N TYR A 77 21.60 -2.80 9.32
CA TYR A 77 20.87 -2.05 10.33
C TYR A 77 20.51 -2.93 11.54
N SER A 78 20.64 -2.38 12.74
CA SER A 78 20.29 -3.09 13.98
C SER A 78 18.79 -3.04 14.31
N LYS A 79 18.05 -2.07 13.76
CA LYS A 79 16.62 -1.86 13.94
C LYS A 79 16.11 -0.96 12.82
N CYS A 80 14.91 -1.24 12.34
CA CYS A 80 14.26 -0.47 11.29
C CYS A 80 12.80 -0.19 11.63
N ILE A 81 12.26 0.87 11.03
CA ILE A 81 10.82 1.12 10.96
C ILE A 81 10.44 0.90 9.51
N PHE A 82 9.64 -0.12 9.26
CA PHE A 82 9.03 -0.29 7.95
C PHE A 82 7.83 0.66 7.83
N MET A 83 7.67 1.27 6.65
CA MET A 83 6.54 2.13 6.32
C MET A 83 6.11 1.88 4.86
N ASP A 84 4.82 1.60 4.63
CA ASP A 84 4.29 1.45 3.27
C ASP A 84 4.40 2.76 2.49
N ALA A 85 4.53 2.65 1.16
CA ALA A 85 4.85 3.77 0.27
C ALA A 85 3.73 4.83 0.17
N ASP A 86 2.52 4.50 0.62
CA ASP A 86 1.30 5.29 0.72
C ASP A 86 1.03 5.76 2.16
N THR A 87 2.06 5.83 2.99
CA THR A 87 2.04 6.56 4.26
C THR A 87 2.60 7.98 4.10
N LEU A 88 2.23 8.88 5.02
CA LEU A 88 2.71 10.25 5.11
C LEU A 88 3.03 10.60 6.56
N VAL A 89 4.24 11.14 6.79
CA VAL A 89 4.68 11.59 8.12
C VAL A 89 4.29 13.04 8.35
N LEU A 90 3.69 13.32 9.51
CA LEU A 90 3.19 14.63 9.94
C LEU A 90 3.99 15.24 11.11
N ALA A 91 4.82 14.42 11.77
CA ALA A 91 5.65 14.80 12.90
C ALA A 91 6.87 13.88 12.98
N ASN A 92 7.90 14.26 13.74
CA ASN A 92 9.04 13.36 13.96
C ASN A 92 8.58 12.09 14.69
N ILE A 93 9.03 10.93 14.19
CA ILE A 93 8.70 9.59 14.69
C ILE A 93 9.96 8.78 15.07
N ASP A 94 11.11 9.44 15.29
CA ASP A 94 12.35 8.76 15.66
C ASP A 94 12.24 8.06 17.03
N ASP A 95 11.28 8.46 17.86
CA ASP A 95 10.93 7.82 19.13
C ASP A 95 10.42 6.37 18.95
N LEU A 96 9.94 5.99 17.75
CA LEU A 96 9.62 4.60 17.46
C LEU A 96 10.83 3.65 17.52
N PHE A 97 12.06 4.17 17.36
CA PHE A 97 13.27 3.34 17.51
C PHE A 97 13.52 2.87 18.96
N GLU A 98 12.78 3.42 19.94
CA GLU A 98 12.78 2.93 21.33
C GLU A 98 12.00 1.60 21.48
N ARG A 99 11.19 1.23 20.50
CA ARG A 99 10.35 0.02 20.51
C ARG A 99 11.12 -1.22 20.07
N GLU A 100 10.61 -2.41 20.39
CA GLU A 100 11.20 -3.71 20.04
C GLU A 100 10.41 -4.42 18.93
N GLU A 101 10.98 -5.48 18.34
CA GLU A 101 10.26 -6.31 17.37
C GLU A 101 9.21 -7.21 18.06
N LEU A 102 8.01 -7.41 17.51
CA LEU A 102 7.37 -6.64 16.45
C LEU A 102 6.46 -5.62 17.13
N SER A 103 6.68 -4.33 16.89
CA SER A 103 5.77 -3.27 17.37
C SER A 103 5.02 -2.64 16.21
N ALA A 104 3.70 -2.65 16.25
CA ALA A 104 2.83 -2.13 15.19
C ALA A 104 1.54 -1.55 15.80
N ALA A 105 0.80 -0.78 15.00
CA ALA A 105 -0.50 -0.23 15.42
C ALA A 105 -1.64 -1.21 15.10
N PRO A 106 -2.76 -1.20 15.85
CA PRO A 106 -3.92 -2.02 15.55
C PRO A 106 -4.51 -1.70 14.17
N ASP A 107 -4.99 -2.74 13.49
CA ASP A 107 -5.78 -2.59 12.27
C ASP A 107 -7.23 -2.17 12.62
N PRO A 108 -7.80 -1.18 11.92
CA PRO A 108 -9.15 -0.70 12.23
C PRO A 108 -10.26 -1.68 11.84
N GLY A 109 -10.00 -2.63 10.93
CA GLY A 109 -10.96 -3.65 10.53
C GLY A 109 -11.07 -4.77 11.55
N TRP A 110 -9.93 -5.35 11.94
CA TRP A 110 -9.84 -6.38 12.97
C TRP A 110 -8.76 -6.04 14.01
N PRO A 111 -9.11 -5.44 15.16
CA PRO A 111 -8.14 -4.82 16.07
C PRO A 111 -7.22 -5.78 16.83
N ASP A 112 -7.50 -7.09 16.81
CA ASP A 112 -6.58 -8.13 17.30
C ASP A 112 -5.49 -8.47 16.27
N CYS A 113 -5.59 -7.92 15.05
CA CYS A 113 -4.49 -7.89 14.09
C CYS A 113 -3.83 -6.51 14.13
N PHE A 114 -2.51 -6.48 13.96
CA PHE A 114 -1.83 -5.23 13.68
C PHE A 114 -1.88 -4.91 12.19
N ASN A 115 -1.89 -3.61 11.87
CA ASN A 115 -1.73 -3.14 10.51
C ASN A 115 -0.25 -3.17 10.11
N SER A 116 0.09 -3.85 9.00
CA SER A 116 1.47 -4.01 8.55
C SER A 116 2.03 -2.80 7.78
N GLY A 117 1.28 -1.70 7.69
CA GLY A 117 1.72 -0.49 7.00
C GLY A 117 2.76 0.32 7.73
N VAL A 118 2.84 0.21 9.06
CA VAL A 118 3.92 0.78 9.88
C VAL A 118 4.25 -0.17 11.02
N PHE A 119 5.50 -0.64 11.06
CA PHE A 119 5.97 -1.51 12.14
C PHE A 119 7.46 -1.36 12.41
N VAL A 120 7.84 -1.60 13.67
CA VAL A 120 9.23 -1.64 14.14
C VAL A 120 9.69 -3.09 14.17
N TYR A 121 10.83 -3.36 13.55
CA TYR A 121 11.39 -4.71 13.42
C TYR A 121 12.92 -4.69 13.53
N GLN A 122 13.51 -5.88 13.67
CA GLN A 122 14.95 -6.07 13.70
C GLN A 122 15.36 -6.91 12.49
N PRO A 123 16.14 -6.34 11.54
CA PRO A 123 16.69 -7.12 10.43
C PRO A 123 17.44 -8.35 10.93
N SER A 124 17.08 -9.52 10.39
CA SER A 124 17.58 -10.82 10.77
C SER A 124 17.36 -11.79 9.61
N VAL A 125 18.45 -12.38 9.12
CA VAL A 125 18.39 -13.45 8.10
C VAL A 125 17.61 -14.65 8.62
N GLU A 126 17.69 -14.93 9.92
CA GLU A 126 16.91 -16.00 10.55
C GLU A 126 15.40 -15.72 10.48
N THR A 127 14.97 -14.53 10.93
CA THR A 127 13.56 -14.12 10.88
C THR A 127 13.05 -14.10 9.44
N TYR A 128 13.85 -13.58 8.50
CA TYR A 128 13.53 -13.60 7.08
C TYR A 128 13.27 -15.03 6.55
N ASN A 129 14.18 -15.97 6.83
CA ASN A 129 14.02 -17.36 6.39
C ASN A 129 12.81 -18.04 7.03
N GLN A 130 12.52 -17.75 8.30
CA GLN A 130 11.34 -18.29 8.99
C GLN A 130 10.04 -17.73 8.39
N LEU A 131 10.00 -16.44 8.03
CA LEU A 131 8.87 -15.81 7.34
C LEU A 131 8.65 -16.42 5.95
N LEU A 132 9.72 -16.62 5.17
CA LEU A 132 9.65 -17.30 3.88
C LEU A 132 9.16 -18.75 4.01
N HIS A 133 9.63 -19.48 5.02
CA HIS A 133 9.19 -20.84 5.29
C HIS A 133 7.69 -20.87 5.60
N LEU A 134 7.21 -19.99 6.48
CA LEU A 134 5.78 -19.86 6.79
C LEU A 134 4.97 -19.50 5.53
N ALA A 135 5.45 -18.56 4.71
CA ALA A 135 4.80 -18.19 3.46
C ALA A 135 4.71 -19.37 2.48
N SER A 136 5.76 -20.19 2.38
CA SER A 136 5.75 -21.39 1.53
C SER A 136 4.80 -22.46 2.03
N GLU A 137 4.68 -22.65 3.35
CA GLU A 137 3.87 -23.74 3.92
C GLU A 137 2.39 -23.35 4.03
N GLN A 138 2.11 -22.18 4.62
CA GLN A 138 0.76 -21.77 5.02
C GLN A 138 0.22 -20.62 4.15
N GLY A 139 1.09 -19.86 3.49
CA GLY A 139 0.69 -18.66 2.76
C GLY A 139 0.28 -17.53 3.70
N SER A 140 -0.66 -16.70 3.25
CA SER A 140 -1.26 -15.63 4.05
C SER A 140 -2.78 -15.75 4.06
N PHE A 141 -3.42 -15.54 5.22
CA PHE A 141 -4.88 -15.63 5.33
C PHE A 141 -5.62 -14.52 4.55
N ASP A 142 -4.96 -13.40 4.25
CA ASP A 142 -5.53 -12.29 3.47
C ASP A 142 -4.90 -12.17 2.07
N GLY A 143 -4.00 -13.11 1.71
CA GLY A 143 -3.23 -13.06 0.46
C GLY A 143 -2.13 -11.98 0.41
N GLY A 144 -2.00 -11.15 1.45
CA GLY A 144 -1.02 -10.07 1.55
C GLY A 144 0.04 -10.33 2.62
N ASP A 145 0.87 -9.31 2.91
CA ASP A 145 1.88 -9.40 3.96
C ASP A 145 1.29 -9.29 5.37
N GLN A 146 0.19 -8.56 5.53
CA GLN A 146 -0.44 -8.36 6.83
C GLN A 146 -0.86 -9.69 7.45
N GLY A 147 -1.52 -10.57 6.69
CA GLY A 147 -1.94 -11.86 7.21
C GLY A 147 -0.78 -12.79 7.55
N LEU A 148 0.27 -12.81 6.72
CA LEU A 148 1.48 -13.59 6.99
C LEU A 148 2.19 -13.10 8.26
N LEU A 149 2.38 -11.78 8.38
CA LEU A 149 3.05 -11.17 9.52
C LEU A 149 2.25 -11.35 10.81
N ASN A 150 0.93 -11.22 10.78
CA ASN A 150 0.08 -11.49 11.95
C ASN A 150 0.10 -12.98 12.35
N THR A 151 0.20 -13.88 11.38
CA THR A 151 0.36 -15.32 11.66
C THR A 151 1.70 -15.60 12.35
N PHE A 152 2.79 -15.00 11.85
CA PHE A 152 4.13 -15.16 12.41
C PHE A 152 4.26 -14.52 13.80
N PHE A 153 3.86 -13.26 13.94
CA PHE A 153 3.92 -12.48 15.18
C PHE A 153 2.60 -12.54 15.96
N SER A 154 2.00 -13.74 16.06
CA SER A 154 0.65 -13.98 16.61
C SER A 154 0.45 -13.62 18.09
N SER A 155 1.55 -13.42 18.83
CA SER A 155 1.50 -13.00 20.23
C SER A 155 1.22 -11.49 20.43
N TRP A 156 1.24 -10.69 19.35
CA TRP A 156 1.14 -9.23 19.38
C TRP A 156 -0.09 -8.75 20.16
N ALA A 157 -1.27 -9.34 19.93
CA ALA A 157 -2.52 -8.90 20.54
C ALA A 157 -2.60 -9.09 22.06
N THR A 158 -1.85 -10.05 22.62
CA THR A 158 -2.11 -10.58 23.97
C THR A 158 -0.93 -10.48 24.94
N THR A 159 0.26 -10.06 24.50
CA THR A 159 1.49 -10.25 25.31
C THR A 159 2.07 -8.97 25.89
N ASP A 160 2.38 -7.96 25.08
CA ASP A 160 3.10 -6.75 25.54
C ASP A 160 2.50 -5.48 24.96
N ILE A 161 1.87 -4.68 25.84
CA ILE A 161 1.24 -3.41 25.46
C ILE A 161 2.25 -2.41 24.86
N ARG A 162 3.55 -2.54 25.17
CA ARG A 162 4.58 -1.66 24.58
C ARG A 162 4.79 -1.94 23.09
N LYS A 163 4.35 -3.10 22.59
CA LYS A 163 4.37 -3.46 21.17
C LYS A 163 3.13 -2.96 20.41
N HIS A 164 2.14 -2.44 21.13
CA HIS A 164 1.01 -1.73 20.54
C HIS A 164 1.42 -0.28 20.33
N LEU A 165 1.79 0.05 19.09
CA LEU A 165 2.02 1.44 18.73
C LEU A 165 0.70 2.20 18.87
N PRO A 166 0.70 3.43 19.43
CA PRO A 166 -0.48 4.26 19.43
C PRO A 166 -1.00 4.45 18.00
N PHE A 167 -2.32 4.40 17.83
CA PHE A 167 -2.97 4.45 16.50
C PHE A 167 -2.56 5.65 15.65
N ILE A 168 -2.18 6.77 16.28
CA ILE A 168 -1.66 7.98 15.62
C ILE A 168 -0.34 7.78 14.84
N TYR A 169 0.40 6.69 15.06
CA TYR A 169 1.60 6.34 14.28
C TYR A 169 1.28 5.52 13.02
N ASN A 170 0.01 5.17 12.80
CA ASN A 170 -0.47 4.51 11.58
C ASN A 170 -1.97 4.83 11.40
N LEU A 171 -2.33 6.12 11.37
CA LEU A 171 -3.72 6.53 11.29
C LEU A 171 -4.28 6.20 9.91
N SER A 172 -5.12 5.18 9.83
CA SER A 172 -5.81 4.81 8.61
C SER A 172 -6.78 5.90 8.14
N SER A 173 -6.67 6.29 6.86
CA SER A 173 -7.62 7.18 6.17
C SER A 173 -9.08 6.72 6.31
N VAL A 174 -9.31 5.41 6.42
CA VAL A 174 -10.64 4.81 6.60
C VAL A 174 -11.25 5.15 7.95
N SER A 175 -10.43 5.20 9.00
CA SER A 175 -10.90 5.50 10.36
C SER A 175 -11.33 6.95 10.54
N ILE A 176 -10.84 7.83 9.68
CA ILE A 176 -11.11 9.26 9.73
C ILE A 176 -12.59 9.55 9.40
N TYR A 177 -13.18 8.77 8.50
CA TYR A 177 -14.60 8.89 8.15
C TYR A 177 -15.49 7.93 8.94
N SER A 178 -15.00 6.74 9.32
CA SER A 178 -15.84 5.72 9.97
C SER A 178 -16.16 6.06 11.44
N TYR A 179 -15.22 6.65 12.18
CA TYR A 179 -15.45 7.07 13.57
C TYR A 179 -15.09 8.55 13.80
N LEU A 180 -15.79 9.42 13.07
CA LEU A 180 -15.56 10.87 13.07
C LEU A 180 -15.48 11.53 14.47
N PRO A 181 -16.30 11.18 15.47
CA PRO A 181 -16.14 11.72 16.83
C PRO A 181 -14.77 11.45 17.44
N ALA A 182 -14.22 10.24 17.30
CA ALA A 182 -12.90 9.91 17.80
C ALA A 182 -11.81 10.66 17.04
N PHE A 183 -11.94 10.79 15.72
CA PHE A 183 -11.01 11.60 14.93
C PHE A 183 -11.05 13.08 15.34
N LYS A 184 -12.22 13.67 15.60
CA LYS A 184 -12.32 15.05 16.11
C LYS A 184 -11.64 15.24 17.47
N ALA A 185 -11.67 14.22 18.32
CA ALA A 185 -11.06 14.25 19.65
C ALA A 185 -9.54 14.03 19.62
N PHE A 186 -9.04 13.12 18.77
CA PHE A 186 -7.67 12.62 18.84
C PHE A 186 -6.85 12.83 17.56
N GLY A 187 -7.51 13.07 16.43
CA GLY A 187 -6.90 13.16 15.09
C GLY A 187 -5.89 14.29 14.93
N ALA A 188 -6.03 15.37 15.70
CA ALA A 188 -5.04 16.45 15.74
C ALA A 188 -3.64 15.99 16.21
N ASN A 189 -3.55 14.84 16.89
CA ASN A 189 -2.30 14.24 17.35
C ASN A 189 -1.69 13.25 16.34
N ALA A 190 -2.27 13.12 15.14
CA ALA A 190 -1.77 12.20 14.12
C ALA A 190 -0.29 12.50 13.80
N LYS A 191 0.55 11.46 13.86
CA LYS A 191 1.98 11.54 13.49
C LYS A 191 2.25 10.91 12.13
N VAL A 192 1.47 9.90 11.74
CA VAL A 192 1.52 9.26 10.43
C VAL A 192 0.10 9.01 9.95
N VAL A 193 -0.16 9.32 8.69
CA VAL A 193 -1.40 8.96 7.99
C VAL A 193 -1.11 7.86 6.99
N HIS A 194 -1.99 6.88 6.92
CA HIS A 194 -1.90 5.77 5.99
C HIS A 194 -3.11 5.81 5.04
N PHE A 195 -2.84 6.06 3.76
CA PHE A 195 -3.86 6.16 2.71
C PHE A 195 -4.32 4.77 2.24
N LEU A 196 -4.97 4.03 3.15
CA LEU A 196 -5.63 2.77 2.84
C LEU A 196 -6.77 2.97 1.84
N GLY A 197 -7.08 1.91 1.10
CA GLY A 197 -8.10 1.90 0.05
C GLY A 197 -7.53 1.75 -1.35
N GLN A 198 -8.43 1.62 -2.32
CA GLN A 198 -8.09 1.42 -3.73
C GLN A 198 -7.51 2.67 -4.38
N ILE A 199 -8.04 3.85 -4.03
CA ILE A 199 -7.65 5.13 -4.62
C ILE A 199 -6.53 5.74 -3.77
N LYS A 200 -5.31 5.77 -4.31
CA LYS A 200 -4.13 6.30 -3.63
C LYS A 200 -3.99 7.81 -3.88
N PRO A 201 -3.20 8.55 -3.08
CA PRO A 201 -3.06 10.00 -3.23
C PRO A 201 -2.67 10.45 -4.65
N TRP A 202 -1.85 9.67 -5.34
CA TRP A 202 -1.42 9.93 -6.72
C TRP A 202 -2.48 9.63 -7.80
N ASN A 203 -3.62 9.04 -7.44
CA ASN A 203 -4.74 8.82 -8.36
C ASN A 203 -5.69 10.02 -8.45
N TYR A 204 -5.60 11.00 -7.55
CA TYR A 204 -6.46 12.18 -7.61
C TYR A 204 -5.92 13.24 -8.57
N THR A 205 -6.80 14.14 -8.99
CA THR A 205 -6.40 15.33 -9.74
C THR A 205 -6.19 16.50 -8.77
N TYR A 206 -5.03 17.14 -8.84
CA TYR A 206 -4.70 18.28 -7.98
C TYR A 206 -4.60 19.57 -8.79
N ASP A 207 -5.25 20.62 -8.29
CA ASP A 207 -5.11 21.97 -8.81
C ASP A 207 -4.08 22.76 -7.99
N PRO A 208 -2.87 23.01 -8.55
CA PRO A 208 -1.82 23.69 -7.82
C PRO A 208 -2.12 25.19 -7.58
N LYS A 209 -3.07 25.79 -8.32
CA LYS A 209 -3.44 27.20 -8.14
C LYS A 209 -4.34 27.39 -6.93
N THR A 210 -5.32 26.50 -6.77
CA THR A 210 -6.27 26.54 -5.65
C THR A 210 -5.82 25.69 -4.46
N LYS A 211 -4.73 24.92 -4.60
CA LYS A 211 -4.23 23.94 -3.62
C LYS A 211 -5.30 22.95 -3.15
N SER A 212 -6.13 22.50 -4.09
CA SER A 212 -7.27 21.62 -3.81
C SER A 212 -7.25 20.36 -4.66
N VAL A 213 -7.61 19.26 -4.03
CA VAL A 213 -7.84 17.97 -4.70
C VAL A 213 -9.25 17.95 -5.29
N LYS A 214 -9.37 17.54 -6.56
CA LYS A 214 -10.65 17.32 -7.24
C LYS A 214 -11.01 15.84 -7.12
N SER A 215 -12.28 15.55 -6.82
CA SER A 215 -12.83 14.20 -6.75
C SER A 215 -14.09 14.14 -7.61
N GLU A 216 -14.19 13.08 -8.41
CA GLU A 216 -15.47 12.65 -8.96
C GLU A 216 -16.22 11.93 -7.82
N SER A 217 -17.44 12.39 -7.53
CA SER A 217 -18.23 12.17 -6.30
C SER A 217 -18.18 10.80 -5.60
N HIS A 218 -18.33 10.85 -4.25
CA HIS A 218 -18.49 9.75 -3.27
C HIS A 218 -17.23 8.93 -2.91
N ASP A 219 -16.06 9.58 -2.80
CA ASP A 219 -14.88 8.96 -2.23
C ASP A 219 -14.79 9.15 -0.70
N PRO A 220 -14.77 8.07 0.13
CA PRO A 220 -14.60 8.18 1.57
C PRO A 220 -13.32 8.90 2.01
N SER A 221 -12.25 8.85 1.20
CA SER A 221 -10.98 9.53 1.45
C SER A 221 -11.11 11.06 1.52
N MET A 222 -12.15 11.62 0.86
CA MET A 222 -12.43 13.05 0.80
C MET A 222 -13.11 13.59 2.06
N SER A 223 -13.38 12.72 3.04
CA SER A 223 -13.95 13.16 4.32
C SER A 223 -13.04 14.12 5.07
N HIS A 224 -11.72 14.05 4.84
CA HIS A 224 -10.69 14.92 5.42
C HIS A 224 -9.62 15.25 4.39
N PRO A 225 -9.90 16.21 3.49
CA PRO A 225 -9.04 16.54 2.36
C PRO A 225 -7.69 17.13 2.80
N GLU A 226 -7.53 17.57 4.05
CA GLU A 226 -6.31 18.20 4.54
C GLU A 226 -5.08 17.30 4.41
N PHE A 227 -5.20 15.99 4.64
CA PHE A 227 -4.07 15.06 4.52
C PHE A 227 -3.71 14.80 3.05
N LEU A 228 -4.71 14.70 2.17
CA LEU A 228 -4.48 14.60 0.73
C LEU A 228 -3.85 15.90 0.19
N SER A 229 -4.37 17.07 0.59
CA SER A 229 -3.81 18.37 0.23
C SER A 229 -2.36 18.51 0.69
N LEU A 230 -2.02 18.06 1.90
CA LEU A 230 -0.64 18.07 2.39
C LEU A 230 0.25 17.13 1.58
N TRP A 231 -0.22 15.92 1.26
CA TRP A 231 0.51 14.98 0.40
C TRP A 231 0.83 15.63 -0.96
N TRP A 232 -0.15 16.31 -1.56
CA TRP A 232 0.01 17.00 -2.84
C TRP A 232 0.88 18.25 -2.77
N ASP A 233 0.84 18.99 -1.66
CA ASP A 233 1.72 20.14 -1.42
C ASP A 233 3.19 19.70 -1.35
N ILE A 234 3.50 18.60 -0.64
CA ILE A 234 4.84 18.01 -0.62
C ILE A 234 5.21 17.49 -2.02
N PHE A 235 4.32 16.78 -2.70
CA PHE A 235 4.58 16.26 -4.03
C PHE A 235 4.91 17.40 -5.01
N THR A 236 4.08 18.44 -5.04
CA THR A 236 4.22 19.54 -6.00
C THR A 236 5.41 20.44 -5.68
N THR A 237 5.68 20.68 -4.40
CA THR A 237 6.77 21.58 -3.97
C THR A 237 8.13 20.89 -4.05
N ASN A 238 8.22 19.63 -3.61
CA ASN A 238 9.51 18.96 -3.41
C ASN A 238 9.81 17.87 -4.44
N ILE A 239 8.80 17.18 -4.96
CA ILE A 239 8.99 15.97 -5.79
C ILE A 239 8.87 16.27 -7.28
N LEU A 240 7.85 17.05 -7.67
CA LEU A 240 7.61 17.40 -9.07
C LEU A 240 8.84 18.07 -9.74
N PRO A 241 9.55 19.01 -9.10
CA PRO A 241 10.79 19.56 -9.66
C PRO A 241 11.88 18.52 -9.90
N LEU A 242 12.00 17.52 -9.01
CA LEU A 242 12.96 16.41 -9.18
C LEU A 242 12.55 15.54 -10.37
N LEU A 243 11.27 15.21 -10.50
CA LEU A 243 10.77 14.42 -11.63
C LEU A 243 10.99 15.14 -12.96
N GLN A 244 10.81 16.47 -13.01
CA GLN A 244 11.13 17.29 -14.18
C GLN A 244 12.63 17.25 -14.50
N GLN A 245 13.49 17.39 -13.48
CA GLN A 245 14.95 17.34 -13.65
C GLN A 245 15.42 16.01 -14.27
N PHE A 246 14.80 14.90 -13.90
CA PHE A 246 15.12 13.57 -14.44
C PHE A 246 14.29 13.19 -15.68
N GLY A 247 13.54 14.13 -16.27
CA GLY A 247 12.79 13.95 -17.52
C GLY A 247 11.59 13.00 -17.42
N LEU A 248 11.10 12.73 -16.20
CA LEU A 248 9.92 11.88 -15.96
C LEU A 248 8.61 12.66 -16.19
N VAL A 249 8.63 13.98 -16.05
CA VAL A 249 7.48 14.85 -16.28
C VAL A 249 7.91 16.01 -17.18
N LYS A 250 7.13 16.29 -18.23
CA LYS A 250 7.32 17.46 -19.10
C LYS A 250 6.66 18.68 -18.45
N ASP A 251 7.20 19.87 -18.68
CA ASP A 251 6.60 21.13 -18.22
C ASP A 251 5.19 21.31 -18.81
N THR A 252 4.15 20.91 -18.07
CA THR A 252 2.76 21.23 -18.43
C THR A 252 2.27 22.44 -17.64
N PRO A 253 1.79 23.50 -18.32
CA PRO A 253 1.14 24.61 -17.63
C PRO A 253 -0.29 24.19 -17.28
N SER A 254 -0.68 24.46 -16.04
CA SER A 254 -2.05 24.58 -15.49
C SER A 254 -2.75 23.42 -14.80
N TYR A 255 -2.39 22.14 -14.99
CA TYR A 255 -2.91 21.03 -14.15
C TYR A 255 -1.88 19.88 -14.06
N VAL A 256 -1.72 19.30 -12.88
CA VAL A 256 -0.87 18.11 -12.68
C VAL A 256 -1.77 16.88 -12.79
N HIS A 257 -1.92 16.35 -14.01
CA HIS A 257 -2.48 15.00 -14.22
C HIS A 257 -1.35 13.98 -14.01
N VAL A 258 -1.45 13.17 -12.96
CA VAL A 258 -0.50 12.07 -12.72
C VAL A 258 -0.76 10.88 -13.67
N GLU A 259 -1.82 10.94 -14.50
CA GLU A 259 -2.05 9.94 -15.57
C GLU A 259 -0.89 9.81 -16.56
N ASN A 260 -0.12 10.88 -16.83
CA ASN A 260 1.09 10.78 -17.66
C ASN A 260 2.23 9.99 -17.00
N VAL A 261 2.19 9.79 -15.68
CA VAL A 261 3.11 8.95 -14.90
C VAL A 261 2.52 7.56 -14.68
N SER A 262 1.20 7.45 -14.51
CA SER A 262 0.47 6.18 -14.41
C SER A 262 0.46 5.38 -15.72
N GLY A 263 0.47 6.06 -16.87
CA GLY A 263 0.49 5.44 -18.20
C GLY A 263 1.69 4.51 -18.45
N ALA A 264 2.80 4.73 -17.75
CA ALA A 264 3.98 3.85 -17.83
C ALA A 264 3.83 2.55 -17.01
N VAL A 265 2.85 2.48 -16.10
CA VAL A 265 2.58 1.31 -15.24
C VAL A 265 1.39 0.50 -15.75
N SER A 266 0.41 1.14 -16.39
CA SER A 266 -0.80 0.50 -16.91
C SER A 266 -0.61 -0.30 -18.22
N GLN A 267 0.56 -0.26 -18.86
CA GLN A 267 0.84 -1.08 -20.05
C GLN A 267 1.28 -2.53 -19.74
N LEU A 268 1.13 -2.99 -18.49
CA LEU A 268 1.37 -4.39 -18.09
C LEU A 268 0.09 -5.25 -18.01
N SER A 269 -1.07 -4.72 -18.43
CA SER A 269 -2.26 -5.56 -18.62
C SER A 269 -2.10 -6.37 -19.91
N LEU A 270 -1.94 -7.69 -19.74
CA LEU A 270 -1.98 -8.70 -20.80
C LEU A 270 -3.15 -8.44 -21.76
N GLY A 271 -2.86 -8.55 -23.05
CA GLY A 271 -3.70 -8.09 -24.15
C GLY A 271 -5.15 -8.56 -24.11
N GLU A 272 -6.03 -7.70 -24.61
CA GLU A 272 -7.42 -8.01 -24.91
C GLU A 272 -7.51 -9.25 -25.79
N VAL A 273 -8.06 -10.33 -25.23
CA VAL A 273 -8.49 -11.50 -26.00
C VAL A 273 -9.84 -11.15 -26.63
N PRO A 274 -10.05 -11.39 -27.95
CA PRO A 274 -11.31 -11.09 -28.61
C PRO A 274 -12.46 -11.89 -27.99
N ALA A 275 -13.63 -11.26 -27.90
CA ALA A 275 -14.86 -11.87 -27.40
C ALA A 275 -15.21 -13.17 -28.13
N THR A 276 -14.95 -14.31 -27.49
CA THR A 276 -15.51 -15.61 -27.91
C THR A 276 -16.89 -15.78 -27.30
N THR A 277 -17.89 -16.03 -28.15
CA THR A 277 -19.25 -16.44 -27.78
C THR A 277 -19.21 -17.62 -26.81
N GLN A 278 -19.63 -17.40 -25.56
CA GLN A 278 -19.73 -18.44 -24.54
C GLN A 278 -20.94 -19.36 -24.80
N PRO A 279 -20.81 -20.68 -24.54
CA PRO A 279 -21.91 -21.62 -24.63
C PRO A 279 -22.98 -21.36 -23.56
N PHE A 280 -24.23 -21.71 -23.87
CA PHE A 280 -25.39 -21.49 -23.01
C PHE A 280 -25.31 -22.41 -21.77
N VAL A 281 -24.92 -21.85 -20.62
CA VAL A 281 -24.84 -22.57 -19.34
C VAL A 281 -26.24 -22.69 -18.73
N SER A 282 -26.59 -23.87 -18.21
CA SER A 282 -27.88 -24.09 -17.55
C SER A 282 -28.00 -23.28 -16.25
N SER A 283 -29.22 -23.01 -15.78
CA SER A 283 -29.43 -22.23 -14.55
C SER A 283 -28.89 -22.91 -13.29
N GLU A 284 -28.86 -24.25 -13.27
CA GLU A 284 -28.37 -25.05 -12.15
C GLU A 284 -26.84 -24.98 -12.06
N GLU A 285 -26.17 -25.18 -13.19
CA GLU A 285 -24.71 -25.09 -13.29
C GLU A 285 -24.20 -23.67 -13.02
N ARG A 286 -24.97 -22.65 -13.42
CA ARG A 286 -24.68 -21.24 -13.08
C ARG A 286 -24.77 -20.99 -11.57
N LYS A 287 -25.69 -21.66 -10.87
CA LYS A 287 -25.85 -21.52 -9.40
C LYS A 287 -24.70 -22.20 -8.66
N GLU A 288 -24.27 -23.38 -9.08
CA GLU A 288 -23.11 -24.06 -8.48
C GLU A 288 -21.83 -23.23 -8.61
N ARG A 289 -21.62 -22.59 -9.77
CA ARG A 289 -20.49 -21.68 -9.97
C ARG A 289 -20.54 -20.46 -9.04
N TRP A 290 -21.72 -19.94 -8.74
CA TRP A 290 -21.90 -18.88 -7.74
C TRP A 290 -21.50 -19.34 -6.34
N GLU A 291 -21.94 -20.53 -5.94
CA GLU A 291 -21.64 -21.10 -4.62
C GLU A 291 -20.14 -21.41 -4.44
N GLN A 292 -19.42 -21.62 -5.55
CA GLN A 292 -17.97 -21.85 -5.59
C GLN A 292 -17.14 -20.57 -5.82
N GLY A 293 -17.77 -19.39 -5.86
CA GLY A 293 -17.08 -18.10 -6.04
C GLY A 293 -16.59 -17.82 -7.47
N GLN A 294 -17.10 -18.54 -8.47
CA GLN A 294 -16.74 -18.43 -9.89
C GLN A 294 -17.84 -17.77 -10.74
N ALA A 295 -18.53 -16.77 -10.18
CA ALA A 295 -19.59 -16.05 -10.86
C ALA A 295 -19.06 -15.26 -12.08
N ASP A 296 -19.87 -15.15 -13.13
CA ASP A 296 -19.50 -14.45 -14.37
C ASP A 296 -19.79 -12.95 -14.27
N TYR A 297 -18.95 -12.25 -13.51
CA TYR A 297 -19.13 -10.82 -13.18
C TYR A 297 -19.09 -9.88 -14.40
N MET A 298 -18.57 -10.33 -15.55
CA MET A 298 -18.50 -9.54 -16.78
C MET A 298 -19.57 -9.92 -17.82
N GLY A 299 -20.32 -10.99 -17.58
CA GLY A 299 -21.36 -11.46 -18.49
C GLY A 299 -22.71 -11.65 -17.80
N ALA A 300 -23.14 -12.90 -17.66
CA ALA A 300 -24.49 -13.24 -17.21
C ALA A 300 -24.78 -12.79 -15.77
N ASP A 301 -23.75 -12.64 -14.94
CA ASP A 301 -23.83 -12.22 -13.53
C ASP A 301 -23.29 -10.82 -13.30
N SER A 302 -23.19 -10.02 -14.37
CA SER A 302 -22.82 -8.61 -14.27
C SER A 302 -23.82 -7.81 -13.43
N PHE A 303 -23.29 -6.77 -12.77
CA PHE A 303 -24.06 -5.86 -11.94
C PHE A 303 -25.28 -5.29 -12.68
N ASP A 304 -25.10 -4.90 -13.95
CA ASP A 304 -26.18 -4.33 -14.76
C ASP A 304 -27.33 -5.31 -14.99
N ASN A 305 -27.02 -6.61 -15.15
CA ASN A 305 -28.03 -7.65 -15.32
C ASN A 305 -28.76 -7.96 -14.00
N ILE A 306 -28.04 -7.96 -12.87
CA ILE A 306 -28.62 -8.17 -11.53
C ILE A 306 -29.53 -6.99 -11.17
N LYS A 307 -29.05 -5.76 -11.37
CA LYS A 307 -29.81 -4.53 -11.11
C LYS A 307 -31.09 -4.49 -11.94
N ARG A 308 -31.02 -4.81 -13.23
CA ARG A 308 -32.20 -4.87 -14.12
C ARG A 308 -33.25 -5.87 -13.63
N LYS A 309 -32.84 -7.04 -13.13
CA LYS A 309 -33.77 -8.04 -12.55
C LYS A 309 -34.41 -7.54 -11.25
N LEU A 310 -33.64 -6.92 -10.37
CA LEU A 310 -34.16 -6.34 -9.13
C LEU A 310 -35.17 -5.22 -9.40
N ASP A 311 -34.86 -4.35 -10.35
CA ASP A 311 -35.75 -3.26 -10.77
C ASP A 311 -37.07 -3.80 -11.36
N THR A 312 -37.05 -4.97 -12.00
CA THR A 312 -38.26 -5.63 -12.54
C THR A 312 -39.13 -6.27 -11.44
N TYR A 313 -38.52 -6.67 -10.31
CA TYR A 313 -39.22 -7.29 -9.18
C TYR A 313 -39.79 -6.26 -8.19
N LEU A 314 -39.32 -5.00 -8.25
CA LEU A 314 -39.69 -3.92 -7.33
C LEU A 314 -40.73 -2.95 -7.92
N GLN A 315 -41.36 -3.30 -9.04
CA GLN A 315 -42.56 -2.66 -9.61
C GLN A 315 -43.81 -3.48 -9.28
#